data_AF-A0A9D9NE65-F1
#
_entry.id   AF-A0A9D9NE65-F1
#
_cell.length_a   1.000
_cell.length_b   1.000
_cell.length_c   1.000
_cell.angle_alpha   90.00
_cell.angle_beta   90.00
_cell.angle_gamma   90.00
#
_symmetry.space_group_name_H-M   'P 1'
#
loop_
_entity.id
_entity.type
_entity.pdbx_description
1 polymer ?
#
loop_
_entity_poly.entity_id
_entity_poly.type
_entity_poly.pdbx_seq_one_letter_code
_entity_poly.pdbx_strand_id
1 'polypeptide(L)'
;MKKTTAFIFTIGAAAALLCGCTKEDAARFEGNYSFKTSGTVTLSPQGSEDAEQTETVQAKLISESGQMNIVKKGKSKSDMTITMNILAGDAVVFENVNADGMVLTLLEPYTERQLVIETTDGTGTAYVSISGTAQKFTDVILFDLTYTGTATVNGVEYQISGSDIDCIAQENS
;
A
#
# COMPACT_ATOMS: atom_id res chain seq x y z
N MET A 1 -34.97 73.47 2.38
CA MET A 1 -35.79 72.30 2.02
C MET A 1 -35.08 71.04 2.48
N LYS A 2 -35.80 70.15 3.18
CA LYS A 2 -35.73 68.66 3.23
C LYS A 2 -34.42 68.00 2.75
N LYS A 3 -33.84 66.96 3.37
CA LYS A 3 -34.15 66.11 4.53
C LYS A 3 -32.87 65.29 4.81
N THR A 4 -32.68 64.98 6.07
CA THR A 4 -31.82 63.95 6.66
C THR A 4 -31.81 62.62 5.90
N THR A 5 -30.65 61.97 5.76
CA THR A 5 -30.57 60.50 5.85
C THR A 5 -29.24 60.11 6.51
N ALA A 6 -29.39 59.52 7.69
CA ALA A 6 -28.42 58.83 8.53
C ALA A 6 -27.91 57.55 7.83
N PHE A 7 -26.60 57.24 7.86
CA PHE A 7 -25.92 56.38 8.84
C PHE A 7 -26.18 54.88 8.61
N ILE A 8 -25.11 54.11 8.39
CA ILE A 8 -24.64 52.99 9.25
C ILE A 8 -23.50 52.25 8.51
N PHE A 9 -22.32 52.35 9.09
CA PHE A 9 -21.19 51.44 8.89
C PHE A 9 -21.62 50.01 9.24
N THR A 10 -21.39 49.03 8.37
CA THR A 10 -21.35 47.62 8.78
C THR A 10 -20.08 46.99 8.25
N ILE A 11 -19.14 46.77 9.17
CA ILE A 11 -18.00 45.87 9.03
C ILE A 11 -18.57 44.46 8.98
N GLY A 12 -18.39 43.78 7.85
CA GLY A 12 -18.69 42.36 7.69
C GLY A 12 -17.40 41.62 7.38
N ALA A 13 -16.64 41.29 8.43
CA ALA A 13 -15.55 40.33 8.34
C ALA A 13 -16.14 38.97 7.95
N ALA A 14 -16.11 38.64 6.67
CA ALA A 14 -16.27 37.27 6.23
C ALA A 14 -14.97 36.53 6.55
N ALA A 15 -14.81 36.19 7.83
CA ALA A 15 -14.00 35.07 8.25
C ALA A 15 -14.65 33.82 7.64
N ALA A 16 -14.34 33.56 6.36
CA ALA A 16 -14.42 32.22 5.83
C ALA A 16 -13.38 31.42 6.62
N LEU A 17 -13.86 30.82 7.72
CA LEU A 17 -13.37 29.56 8.24
C LEU A 17 -13.34 28.60 7.04
N LEU A 18 -12.26 28.64 6.26
CA LEU A 18 -11.80 27.46 5.58
C LEU A 18 -11.44 26.54 6.74
N CYS A 19 -12.43 25.72 7.08
CA CYS A 19 -12.31 24.55 7.92
C CYS A 19 -10.93 23.99 7.65
N GLY A 20 -10.06 24.06 8.66
CA GLY A 20 -8.80 23.35 8.57
C GLY A 20 -9.16 21.94 8.16
N CYS A 21 -8.67 21.51 7.00
CA CYS A 21 -8.35 20.10 6.81
C CYS A 21 -7.41 19.79 7.95
N THR A 22 -7.96 19.40 9.10
CA THR A 22 -7.19 18.74 10.13
C THR A 22 -6.63 17.55 9.40
N LYS A 23 -5.33 17.60 9.08
CA LYS A 23 -4.57 16.39 8.80
C LYS A 23 -4.93 15.44 9.94
N GLU A 24 -5.81 14.50 9.68
CA GLU A 24 -6.10 13.45 10.65
C GLU A 24 -4.74 12.84 10.98
N ASP A 25 -4.45 12.80 12.28
CA ASP A 25 -3.12 12.45 12.77
C ASP A 25 -2.79 11.03 12.31
N ALA A 26 -1.54 10.80 11.89
CA ALA A 26 -1.05 9.48 11.53
C ALA A 26 -1.30 8.44 12.63
N ALA A 27 -1.48 8.90 13.86
CA ALA A 27 -1.96 8.14 15.00
C ALA A 27 -3.21 7.27 14.71
N ARG A 28 -4.05 7.62 13.74
CA ARG A 28 -5.23 6.79 13.39
C ARG A 28 -4.88 5.40 12.84
N PHE A 29 -3.69 5.26 12.26
CA PHE A 29 -3.20 4.00 11.71
C PHE A 29 -2.40 3.22 12.75
N GLU A 30 -1.97 3.86 13.84
CA GLU A 30 -1.24 3.16 14.90
C GLU A 30 -2.09 2.03 15.47
N GLY A 31 -1.48 0.86 15.63
CA GLY A 31 -2.19 -0.29 16.17
C GLY A 31 -1.58 -1.62 15.77
N ASN A 32 -2.15 -2.68 16.34
CA ASN A 32 -1.86 -4.05 16.01
C ASN A 32 -3.01 -4.60 15.15
N TYR A 33 -2.67 -5.33 14.11
CA TYR A 33 -3.61 -5.84 13.13
C TYR A 33 -3.30 -7.30 12.84
N SER A 34 -4.33 -8.05 12.47
CA SER A 34 -4.17 -9.33 11.77
C SER A 34 -4.33 -9.06 10.28
N PHE A 35 -3.42 -9.56 9.45
CA PHE A 35 -3.47 -9.32 8.00
C PHE A 35 -3.55 -10.60 7.18
N LYS A 36 -4.03 -10.44 5.94
CA LYS A 36 -3.93 -11.44 4.88
C LYS A 36 -3.57 -10.75 3.56
N THR A 37 -2.61 -11.31 2.84
CA THR A 37 -2.18 -10.86 1.51
C THR A 37 -2.47 -11.96 0.50
N SER A 38 -3.07 -11.60 -0.63
CA SER A 38 -3.34 -12.51 -1.74
C SER A 38 -3.47 -11.75 -3.04
N GLY A 39 -3.31 -12.43 -4.16
CA GLY A 39 -3.47 -11.79 -5.47
C GLY A 39 -2.77 -12.56 -6.57
N THR A 40 -2.57 -11.88 -7.68
CA THR A 40 -1.90 -12.43 -8.86
C THR A 40 -0.83 -11.49 -9.39
N VAL A 41 0.17 -12.07 -10.04
CA VAL A 41 1.15 -11.35 -10.85
C VAL A 41 1.08 -11.85 -12.29
N THR A 42 1.28 -10.94 -13.23
CA THR A 42 1.42 -11.24 -14.65
C THR A 42 2.90 -11.38 -14.98
N LEU A 43 3.27 -12.53 -15.53
CA LEU A 43 4.62 -12.89 -15.94
C LEU A 43 4.75 -12.74 -17.46
N SER A 44 5.74 -11.98 -17.90
CA SER A 44 6.12 -11.85 -19.30
C SER A 44 7.46 -12.54 -19.52
N PRO A 45 7.60 -13.45 -20.50
CA PRO A 45 8.86 -14.13 -20.75
C PRO A 45 9.96 -13.11 -21.10
N GLN A 46 11.14 -13.26 -20.48
CA GLN A 46 12.32 -12.53 -20.92
C GLN A 46 12.92 -13.30 -22.10
N GLY A 47 12.81 -12.74 -23.31
CA GLY A 47 13.16 -13.45 -24.53
C GLY A 47 14.59 -13.97 -24.53
N SER A 48 14.75 -15.28 -24.70
CA SER A 48 15.90 -15.82 -25.42
C SER A 48 15.58 -15.80 -26.91
N GLU A 49 16.57 -15.58 -27.77
CA GLU A 49 16.39 -15.47 -29.24
C GLU A 49 15.76 -16.72 -29.89
N ASP A 50 15.59 -17.81 -29.11
CA ASP A 50 14.96 -19.09 -29.49
C ASP A 50 13.63 -19.40 -28.75
N ALA A 51 13.07 -18.47 -27.96
CA ALA A 51 11.89 -18.76 -27.14
C ALA A 51 10.58 -18.74 -27.96
N GLU A 52 9.98 -19.93 -28.17
CA GLU A 52 8.62 -20.09 -28.71
C GLU A 52 7.51 -19.52 -27.79
N GLN A 53 7.85 -19.14 -26.55
CA GLN A 53 6.92 -18.59 -25.57
C GLN A 53 6.87 -17.06 -25.67
N THR A 54 5.78 -16.56 -26.25
CA THR A 54 5.48 -15.12 -26.35
C THR A 54 4.29 -14.70 -25.48
N GLU A 55 3.56 -15.66 -24.92
CA GLU A 55 2.37 -15.39 -24.13
C GLU A 55 2.70 -15.10 -22.67
N THR A 56 1.90 -14.23 -22.06
CA THR A 56 1.99 -13.94 -20.63
C THR A 56 1.36 -15.06 -19.81
N VAL A 57 1.93 -15.31 -18.64
CA VAL A 57 1.42 -16.32 -17.69
C VAL A 57 0.91 -15.60 -16.45
N GLN A 58 -0.28 -15.96 -15.97
CA GLN A 58 -0.73 -15.51 -14.66
C GLN A 58 -0.21 -16.46 -13.59
N ALA A 59 0.37 -15.89 -12.54
CA ALA A 59 0.78 -16.62 -11.36
C ALA A 59 0.04 -16.10 -10.13
N LYS A 60 -0.52 -17.00 -9.33
CA LYS A 60 -1.13 -16.68 -8.04
C LYS A 60 -0.05 -16.59 -6.98
N LEU A 61 -0.16 -15.61 -6.09
CA LEU A 61 0.62 -15.62 -4.86
C LEU A 61 0.08 -16.70 -3.93
N ILE A 62 0.98 -17.45 -3.27
CA ILE A 62 0.59 -18.19 -2.08
C ILE A 62 0.08 -17.18 -1.06
N SER A 63 -1.14 -17.38 -0.57
CA SER A 63 -1.72 -16.44 0.40
C SER A 63 -0.93 -16.44 1.69
N GLU A 64 -0.57 -15.25 2.15
CA GLU A 64 0.16 -15.06 3.40
C GLU A 64 -0.76 -14.41 4.43
N SER A 65 -0.51 -14.69 5.70
CA SER A 65 -1.23 -14.06 6.80
C SER A 65 -0.34 -13.96 8.03
N GLY A 66 -0.71 -13.09 8.95
CA GLY A 66 0.04 -12.93 10.19
C GLY A 66 -0.37 -11.70 10.97
N GLN A 67 0.59 -11.16 11.72
CA GLN A 67 0.38 -9.97 12.55
C GLN A 67 1.09 -8.77 11.94
N MET A 68 0.40 -7.66 11.85
CA MET A 68 0.93 -6.38 11.39
C MET A 68 0.92 -5.38 12.55
N ASN A 69 1.99 -4.62 12.69
CA ASN A 69 2.08 -3.52 13.64
C ASN A 69 2.41 -2.25 12.87
N ILE A 70 1.65 -1.19 13.13
CA ILE A 70 1.86 0.12 12.54
C ILE A 70 2.19 1.09 13.66
N VAL A 71 3.34 1.74 13.59
CA VAL A 71 3.84 2.64 14.64
C VAL A 71 4.32 3.95 14.05
N LYS A 72 4.18 5.02 14.82
CA LYS A 72 4.68 6.34 14.46
C LYS A 72 6.17 6.47 14.74
N LYS A 73 6.89 7.08 13.80
CA LYS A 73 8.34 7.28 13.87
C LYS A 73 8.66 8.62 14.53
N GLY A 74 9.14 8.56 15.76
CA GLY A 74 9.63 9.72 16.49
C GLY A 74 8.56 10.80 16.72
N LYS A 75 8.88 12.06 16.40
CA LYS A 75 7.99 13.22 16.61
C LYS A 75 7.25 13.67 15.34
N SER A 76 7.53 13.06 14.18
CA SER A 76 6.85 13.42 12.94
C SER A 76 5.37 13.12 13.06
N LYS A 77 4.51 13.95 12.46
CA LYS A 77 3.06 13.76 12.48
C LYS A 77 2.56 12.80 11.40
N SER A 78 3.42 12.40 10.46
CA SER A 78 3.06 11.62 9.28
C SER A 78 3.92 10.39 9.06
N ASP A 79 5.09 10.30 9.71
CA ASP A 79 6.04 9.24 9.39
C ASP A 79 5.74 8.00 10.24
N MET A 80 5.58 6.89 9.55
CA MET A 80 5.14 5.62 10.11
C MET A 80 6.13 4.52 9.73
N THR A 81 6.11 3.45 10.50
CA THR A 81 6.77 2.18 10.20
C THR A 81 5.71 1.08 10.26
N ILE A 82 5.72 0.21 9.26
CA ILE A 82 4.85 -0.96 9.21
C ILE A 82 5.73 -2.20 9.35
N THR A 83 5.41 -3.08 10.28
CA THR A 83 6.03 -4.40 10.43
C THR A 83 4.99 -5.47 10.20
N MET A 84 5.25 -6.42 9.32
CA MET A 84 4.41 -7.57 9.03
C MET A 84 5.15 -8.85 9.43
N ASN A 85 4.69 -9.51 10.47
CA ASN A 85 5.19 -10.81 10.92
C ASN A 85 4.35 -11.90 10.25
N ILE A 86 4.87 -12.49 9.18
CA ILE A 86 4.18 -13.52 8.40
C ILE A 86 4.28 -14.86 9.12
N LEU A 87 3.16 -15.58 9.22
CA LEU A 87 3.13 -16.92 9.78
C LEU A 87 3.97 -17.86 8.90
N ALA A 88 4.95 -18.52 9.52
CA ALA A 88 5.88 -19.43 8.85
C ALA A 88 6.70 -18.77 7.70
N GLY A 89 6.85 -17.44 7.73
CA GLY A 89 7.68 -16.68 6.79
C GLY A 89 8.52 -15.63 7.52
N ASP A 90 9.26 -14.84 6.75
CA ASP A 90 10.08 -13.75 7.28
C ASP A 90 9.24 -12.52 7.66
N ALA A 91 9.78 -11.69 8.55
CA ALA A 91 9.19 -10.39 8.83
C ALA A 91 9.50 -9.40 7.70
N VAL A 92 8.50 -8.62 7.30
CA VAL A 92 8.64 -7.53 6.32
C VAL A 92 8.50 -6.19 7.06
N VAL A 93 9.39 -5.24 6.78
CA VAL A 93 9.38 -3.91 7.42
C VAL A 93 9.42 -2.82 6.36
N PHE A 94 8.44 -1.92 6.40
CA PHE A 94 8.43 -0.69 5.62
C PHE A 94 8.78 0.47 6.56
N GLU A 95 10.01 1.00 6.47
CA GLU A 95 10.51 2.01 7.40
C GLU A 95 10.12 3.46 7.04
N ASN A 96 9.79 3.70 5.78
CA ASN A 96 9.51 5.02 5.20
C ASN A 96 8.08 5.06 4.67
N VAL A 97 7.11 5.10 5.59
CA VAL A 97 5.68 5.19 5.27
C VAL A 97 5.16 6.56 5.66
N ASN A 98 4.37 7.18 4.79
CA ASN A 98 3.74 8.46 5.06
C ASN A 98 2.24 8.30 5.23
N ALA A 99 1.68 8.85 6.30
CA ALA A 99 0.25 8.98 6.52
C ALA A 99 -0.22 10.41 6.23
N ASP A 100 -1.23 10.53 5.38
CA ASP A 100 -1.93 11.80 5.11
C ASP A 100 -3.45 11.57 5.04
N GLY A 101 -4.17 12.07 6.04
CA GLY A 101 -5.61 11.89 6.15
C GLY A 101 -6.00 10.42 6.29
N MET A 102 -6.68 9.86 5.29
CA MET A 102 -7.12 8.46 5.24
C MET A 102 -6.16 7.54 4.47
N VAL A 103 -5.05 8.06 3.95
CA VAL A 103 -4.13 7.33 3.07
C VAL A 103 -2.79 7.09 3.77
N LEU A 104 -2.27 5.86 3.63
CA LEU A 104 -0.87 5.51 3.86
C LEU A 104 -0.17 5.31 2.51
N THR A 105 1.05 5.81 2.38
CA THR A 105 1.87 5.65 1.17
C THR A 105 3.21 5.04 1.55
N LEU A 106 3.60 3.95 0.88
CA LEU A 106 4.94 3.39 0.97
C LEU A 106 5.86 4.26 0.11
N LEU A 107 6.68 5.11 0.73
CA LEU A 107 7.50 6.09 0.00
C LEU A 107 8.67 5.44 -0.74
N GLU A 108 9.16 4.33 -0.20
CA GLU A 108 10.24 3.55 -0.79
C GLU A 108 9.77 2.09 -0.93
N PRO A 109 10.02 1.46 -2.09
CA PRO A 109 9.70 0.05 -2.25
C PRO A 109 10.49 -0.81 -1.25
N TYR A 110 9.84 -1.81 -0.66
CA TYR A 110 10.57 -2.89 -0.01
C TYR A 110 11.25 -3.73 -1.09
N THR A 111 12.55 -3.96 -0.99
CA THR A 111 13.35 -4.59 -2.04
C THR A 111 13.63 -6.06 -1.76
N GLU A 112 13.75 -6.86 -2.82
CA GLU A 112 14.31 -8.23 -2.82
C GLU A 112 13.57 -9.24 -1.94
N ARG A 113 12.24 -9.20 -1.94
CA ARG A 113 11.43 -10.22 -1.28
C ARG A 113 11.33 -11.48 -2.12
N GLN A 114 11.73 -12.62 -1.57
CA GLN A 114 11.49 -13.92 -2.20
C GLN A 114 10.08 -14.43 -1.88
N LEU A 115 9.35 -14.90 -2.90
CA LEU A 115 8.00 -15.45 -2.80
C LEU A 115 7.87 -16.77 -3.55
N VAL A 116 6.92 -17.58 -3.12
CA VAL A 116 6.44 -18.73 -3.90
C VAL A 116 5.19 -18.31 -4.66
N ILE A 117 5.15 -18.65 -5.95
CA ILE A 117 4.04 -18.38 -6.85
C ILE A 117 3.52 -19.68 -7.48
N GLU A 118 2.23 -19.73 -7.80
CA GLU A 118 1.58 -20.87 -8.45
C GLU A 118 1.10 -20.49 -9.84
N THR A 119 1.52 -21.26 -10.85
CA THR A 119 0.98 -21.19 -12.21
C THR A 119 0.19 -22.46 -12.54
N THR A 120 -0.38 -22.55 -13.73
CA THR A 120 -1.00 -23.79 -14.22
C THR A 120 0.00 -24.94 -14.36
N ASP A 121 1.29 -24.62 -14.55
CA ASP A 121 2.34 -25.56 -14.90
C ASP A 121 3.20 -25.96 -13.68
N GLY A 122 2.86 -25.45 -12.49
CA GLY A 122 3.53 -25.79 -11.23
C GLY A 122 3.78 -24.58 -10.33
N THR A 123 4.73 -24.73 -9.41
CA THR A 123 5.18 -23.65 -8.52
C THR A 123 6.46 -23.01 -9.04
N GLY A 124 6.61 -21.70 -8.86
CA GLY A 124 7.84 -20.97 -9.13
C GLY A 124 8.29 -20.12 -7.96
N THR A 125 9.45 -19.49 -8.12
CA THR A 125 10.02 -18.54 -7.17
C THR A 125 10.02 -17.16 -7.79
N ALA A 126 9.54 -16.15 -7.08
CA ALA A 126 9.60 -14.75 -7.50
C ALA A 126 10.48 -13.94 -6.56
N TYR A 127 11.20 -12.96 -7.11
CA TYR A 127 11.97 -11.96 -6.38
C TYR A 127 11.36 -10.60 -6.67
N VAL A 128 10.76 -9.99 -5.66
CA VAL A 128 9.90 -8.82 -5.85
C VAL A 128 10.34 -7.60 -5.04
N SER A 129 10.13 -6.44 -5.64
CA SER A 129 10.05 -5.15 -4.97
C SER A 129 8.58 -4.76 -4.81
N ILE A 130 8.22 -4.30 -3.61
CA ILE A 130 6.84 -4.01 -3.21
C ILE A 130 6.68 -2.52 -2.94
N SER A 131 5.78 -1.88 -3.66
CA SER A 131 5.30 -0.52 -3.40
C SER A 131 3.79 -0.52 -3.25
N GLY A 132 3.19 0.61 -2.89
CA GLY A 132 1.74 0.70 -2.79
C GLY A 132 1.22 1.82 -1.91
N THR A 133 -0.10 1.83 -1.78
CA THR A 133 -0.83 2.71 -0.88
C THR A 133 -1.84 1.92 -0.06
N ALA A 134 -2.36 2.52 0.99
CA ALA A 134 -3.42 1.91 1.78
C ALA A 134 -4.44 2.94 2.23
N GLN A 135 -5.67 2.51 2.45
CA GLN A 135 -6.75 3.33 2.98
C GLN A 135 -7.38 2.70 4.21
N LYS A 136 -7.59 3.49 5.28
CA LYS A 136 -8.26 3.01 6.51
C LYS A 136 -9.77 3.22 6.47
N PHE A 137 -10.50 2.17 6.78
CA PHE A 137 -11.96 2.08 6.91
C PHE A 137 -12.30 1.55 8.31
N THR A 138 -12.64 2.44 9.25
CA THR A 138 -12.95 2.07 10.64
C THR A 138 -11.79 1.26 11.27
N ASP A 139 -11.91 -0.06 11.31
CA ASP A 139 -11.02 -1.05 11.90
C ASP A 139 -10.26 -1.88 10.84
N VAL A 140 -10.44 -1.59 9.55
CA VAL A 140 -9.77 -2.27 8.44
C VAL A 140 -8.86 -1.31 7.69
N ILE A 141 -7.69 -1.77 7.28
CA ILE A 141 -6.83 -1.09 6.31
C ILE A 141 -6.75 -1.96 5.05
N LEU A 142 -7.08 -1.38 3.91
CA LEU A 142 -6.95 -2.01 2.61
C LEU A 142 -5.71 -1.46 1.91
N PHE A 143 -4.75 -2.33 1.64
CA PHE A 143 -3.54 -2.03 0.89
C PHE A 143 -3.72 -2.46 -0.56
N ASP A 144 -3.43 -1.52 -1.47
CA ASP A 144 -3.23 -1.76 -2.89
C ASP A 144 -1.73 -1.81 -3.15
N LEU A 145 -1.22 -3.02 -3.39
CA LEU A 145 0.21 -3.28 -3.52
C LEU A 145 0.60 -3.56 -4.96
N THR A 146 1.69 -2.93 -5.40
CA THR A 146 2.32 -3.20 -6.69
C THR A 146 3.58 -4.03 -6.50
N TYR A 147 3.64 -5.17 -7.18
CA TYR A 147 4.79 -6.08 -7.15
C TYR A 147 5.50 -6.00 -8.49
N THR A 148 6.80 -5.74 -8.45
CA THR A 148 7.67 -5.71 -9.64
C THR A 148 8.89 -6.56 -9.38
N GLY A 149 9.52 -7.12 -10.42
CA GLY A 149 10.69 -7.97 -10.26
C GLY A 149 10.71 -9.13 -11.24
N THR A 150 11.33 -10.22 -10.86
CA THR A 150 11.49 -11.39 -11.74
C THR A 150 10.90 -12.64 -11.10
N ALA A 151 10.62 -13.64 -11.93
CA ALA A 151 10.20 -14.95 -11.46
C ALA A 151 10.83 -16.06 -12.29
N THR A 152 11.07 -17.20 -11.66
CA THR A 152 11.51 -18.42 -12.32
C THR A 152 10.46 -19.50 -12.12
N VAL A 153 9.91 -20.03 -13.22
CA VAL A 153 8.94 -21.13 -13.22
C VAL A 153 9.48 -22.21 -14.14
N ASN A 154 9.63 -23.44 -13.62
CA ASN A 154 10.15 -24.59 -14.39
C ASN A 154 11.48 -24.31 -15.12
N GLY A 155 12.35 -23.47 -14.54
CA GLY A 155 13.64 -23.10 -15.12
C GLY A 155 13.61 -21.98 -16.17
N VAL A 156 12.43 -21.42 -16.47
CA VAL A 156 12.25 -20.28 -17.37
C VAL A 156 12.15 -19.00 -16.54
N GLU A 157 12.86 -17.96 -16.97
CA GLU A 157 12.85 -16.64 -16.33
C GLU A 157 11.80 -15.71 -16.97
N TYR A 158 11.08 -15.00 -16.11
CA TYR A 158 10.03 -14.07 -16.47
C TYR A 158 10.25 -12.73 -15.77
N GLN A 159 9.82 -11.66 -16.43
CA GLN A 159 9.62 -10.35 -15.84
C GLN A 159 8.20 -10.26 -15.29
N ILE A 160 8.04 -9.75 -14.08
CA ILE A 160 6.73 -9.36 -13.57
C ILE A 160 6.35 -8.04 -14.25
N SER A 161 5.29 -8.08 -15.05
CA SER A 161 4.81 -6.98 -15.89
C SER A 161 3.48 -6.38 -15.42
N GLY A 162 2.82 -7.02 -14.46
CA GLY A 162 1.63 -6.51 -13.79
C GLY A 162 1.36 -7.23 -12.48
N SER A 163 0.58 -6.61 -11.61
CA SER A 163 0.20 -7.18 -10.32
C SER A 163 -1.19 -6.70 -9.91
N ASP A 164 -1.94 -7.59 -9.28
CA ASP A 164 -3.25 -7.33 -8.68
C ASP A 164 -3.23 -7.97 -7.28
N ILE A 165 -2.72 -7.21 -6.31
CA ILE A 165 -2.42 -7.70 -4.95
C ILE A 165 -3.20 -6.90 -3.92
N ASP A 166 -4.07 -7.61 -3.20
CA ASP A 166 -4.77 -7.09 -2.05
C ASP A 166 -4.05 -7.52 -0.76
N CYS A 167 -3.86 -6.57 0.15
CA CYS A 167 -3.55 -6.87 1.54
C CYS A 167 -4.59 -6.22 2.45
N ILE A 168 -5.28 -7.04 3.24
CA ILE A 168 -6.32 -6.61 4.16
C ILE A 168 -5.77 -6.76 5.57
N ALA A 169 -5.77 -5.67 6.35
CA ALA A 169 -5.36 -5.67 7.74
C ALA A 169 -6.53 -5.27 8.65
N GLN A 170 -6.94 -6.16 9.53
CA GLN A 170 -8.02 -5.98 10.51
C GLN A 170 -7.43 -5.65 11.88
N GLU A 171 -7.87 -4.57 12.50
CA GLU A 171 -7.41 -4.11 13.81
C GLU A 171 -7.78 -5.13 14.90
N ASN A 172 -6.80 -5.48 15.73
CA ASN A 172 -6.99 -6.37 16.86
C ASN A 172 -7.66 -5.58 17.99
N SER A 173 -8.88 -5.98 18.36
CA SER A 173 -9.67 -5.38 19.45
C SER A 173 -9.50 -6.11 20.79
#